data_AF-A0A7K0QYR3-F1
#
_entry.id   AF-A0A7K0QYR3-F1
#
_cell.length_a   1.000
_cell.length_b   1.000
_cell.length_c   1.000
_cell.angle_alpha   90.00
_cell.angle_beta   90.00
_cell.angle_gamma   90.00
#
_symmetry.space_group_name_H-M   'P 1'
#
loop_
_entity.id
_entity.type
_entity.pdbx_description
1 polymer ?
#
loop_
_entity_poly.entity_id
_entity_poly.type
_entity_poly.pdbx_seq_one_letter_code
_entity_poly.pdbx_strand_id
1 'polypeptide(L)'
;PGKQETSITKTFVAEAVYRIADRSMQLCGGSGTLLDRPVARIFQEIRPFRIYDGPSEVHRWAIARRASRNAEKGLLPGDWM
;
A
#
# COMPACT_ATOMS: atom_id res chain seq x y z
N PRO A 1 14.93 -14.92 1.57
CA PRO A 1 15.21 -13.66 2.30
C PRO A 1 14.34 -12.52 1.71
N GLY A 2 13.78 -11.62 2.53
CA GLY A 2 13.12 -10.40 2.05
C GLY A 2 11.61 -10.47 1.73
N LYS A 3 10.98 -11.65 1.70
CA LYS A 3 9.57 -11.79 1.28
C LYS A 3 8.58 -11.04 2.20
N GLN A 4 8.92 -10.92 3.48
CA GLN A 4 8.07 -10.26 4.47
C GLN A 4 8.18 -8.74 4.33
N GLU A 5 9.41 -8.25 4.26
CA GLU A 5 9.81 -6.86 4.08
C GLU A 5 9.28 -6.30 2.77
N THR A 6 9.38 -7.05 1.67
CA THR A 6 8.76 -6.70 0.38
C THR A 6 7.24 -6.60 0.50
N SER A 7 6.58 -7.57 1.16
CA SER A 7 5.12 -7.53 1.33
C SER A 7 4.68 -6.32 2.16
N ILE A 8 5.41 -6.01 3.23
CA ILE A 8 5.16 -4.86 4.11
C ILE A 8 5.34 -3.57 3.32
N THR A 9 6.49 -3.41 2.66
CA THR A 9 6.84 -2.22 1.87
C THR A 9 5.83 -1.98 0.76
N LYS A 10 5.52 -3.00 -0.04
CA LYS A 10 4.56 -2.92 -1.15
C LYS A 10 3.19 -2.45 -0.66
N THR A 11 2.66 -3.09 0.38
CA THR A 11 1.34 -2.73 0.94
C THR A 11 1.34 -1.31 1.49
N PHE A 12 2.37 -0.94 2.25
CA PHE A 12 2.48 0.38 2.85
C PHE A 12 2.56 1.48 1.79
N VAL A 13 3.46 1.34 0.82
CA VAL A 13 3.66 2.33 -0.25
C VAL A 13 2.41 2.48 -1.09
N ALA A 14 1.76 1.37 -1.50
CA ALA A 14 0.55 1.42 -2.31
C ALA A 14 -0.59 2.19 -1.63
N GLU A 15 -0.81 1.99 -0.32
CA GLU A 15 -1.85 2.71 0.43
C GLU A 15 -1.45 4.17 0.71
N ALA A 16 -0.17 4.42 1.01
CA ALA A 16 0.33 5.76 1.31
C ALA A 16 0.24 6.69 0.09
N VAL A 17 0.73 6.22 -1.07
CA VAL A 17 0.72 6.99 -2.32
C VAL A 17 -0.71 7.29 -2.76
N TYR A 18 -1.63 6.33 -2.62
CA TYR A 18 -3.05 6.56 -2.89
C TYR A 18 -3.64 7.68 -2.02
N ARG A 19 -3.41 7.64 -0.70
CA ARG A 19 -3.87 8.68 0.23
C ARG A 19 -3.28 10.06 -0.08
N ILE A 20 -2.02 10.13 -0.49
CA ILE A 20 -1.34 11.39 -0.83
C ILE A 20 -1.95 12.00 -2.10
N ALA A 21 -2.16 11.18 -3.14
CA ALA A 21 -2.75 11.64 -4.39
C ALA A 21 -4.21 12.09 -4.19
N ASP A 22 -5.00 11.33 -3.45
CA ASP A 22 -6.37 11.69 -3.07
C ASP A 22 -6.43 13.04 -2.35
N ARG A 23 -5.57 13.25 -1.36
CA ARG A 23 -5.48 14.53 -0.64
C ARG A 23 -5.06 15.68 -1.55
N SER A 24 -4.19 15.42 -2.52
CA SER A 24 -3.77 16.42 -3.52
C SER A 24 -4.94 16.82 -4.42
N MET A 25 -5.76 15.87 -4.87
CA MET A 25 -7.00 16.17 -5.60
C MET A 25 -7.96 17.01 -4.77
N GLN A 26 -8.14 16.64 -3.49
CA GLN A 26 -9.03 17.36 -2.58
C GLN A 26 -8.60 18.83 -2.38
N LEU A 27 -7.29 19.10 -2.28
CA LEU A 27 -6.76 20.47 -2.17
C LEU A 27 -7.03 21.31 -3.42
N CYS A 28 -7.10 20.68 -4.60
CA CYS A 28 -7.47 21.34 -5.85
C CYS A 28 -9.01 21.53 -6.02
N GLY A 29 -9.82 21.06 -5.08
CA GLY A 29 -11.28 21.12 -5.13
C GLY A 29 -11.85 20.40 -6.36
N GLY A 30 -12.98 20.89 -6.89
CA GLY A 30 -13.62 20.30 -8.09
C GLY A 30 -12.70 20.31 -9.32
N SER A 31 -11.71 21.21 -9.35
CA SER A 31 -10.75 21.25 -10.44
C SER A 31 -9.71 20.13 -10.38
N GLY A 32 -9.54 19.47 -9.23
CA GLY A 32 -8.64 18.33 -9.05
C GLY A 32 -9.10 17.06 -9.77
N THR A 33 -10.36 16.98 -10.21
CA THR A 33 -10.94 15.83 -10.92
C THR A 33 -10.89 15.95 -12.45
N LEU A 34 -10.52 17.12 -12.98
CA LEU A 34 -10.43 17.35 -14.41
C LEU A 34 -9.20 16.63 -14.99
N LEU A 35 -9.40 15.82 -16.03
CA LEU A 35 -8.37 14.97 -16.64
C LEU A 35 -7.25 15.74 -17.36
N ASP A 36 -7.45 17.04 -17.62
CA ASP A 36 -6.43 17.95 -18.15
C ASP A 36 -5.39 18.35 -17.09
N ARG A 37 -5.69 18.14 -15.80
CA ARG A 37 -4.76 18.43 -14.70
C ARG A 37 -3.85 17.23 -14.43
N PRO A 38 -2.56 17.49 -14.12
CA PRO A 38 -1.60 16.42 -13.81
C PRO A 38 -2.03 15.58 -12.60
N VAL A 39 -2.69 16.18 -11.61
CA VAL A 39 -3.11 15.49 -10.37
C VAL A 39 -4.13 14.37 -10.63
N ALA A 40 -5.08 14.60 -11.55
CA ALA A 40 -6.08 13.60 -11.92
C ALA A 40 -5.44 12.42 -12.67
N ARG A 41 -4.48 12.71 -13.56
CA ARG A 41 -3.70 11.68 -14.28
C ARG A 41 -2.87 10.83 -13.33
N ILE A 42 -2.15 11.48 -12.42
CA ILE A 42 -1.35 10.80 -11.39
C ILE A 42 -2.24 9.88 -10.53
N PHE A 43 -3.42 10.35 -10.12
CA PHE A 43 -4.35 9.53 -9.34
C PHE A 43 -4.83 8.28 -10.11
N GLN A 44 -5.11 8.41 -11.41
CA GLN A 44 -5.47 7.29 -12.28
C GLN A 44 -4.33 6.26 -12.38
N GLU A 45 -3.08 6.70 -12.50
CA GLU A 45 -1.91 5.84 -12.58
C GLU A 45 -1.58 5.14 -11.25
N ILE A 46 -1.89 5.79 -10.12
CA ILE A 46 -1.67 5.24 -8.78
C ILE A 46 -2.72 4.20 -8.40
N ARG A 47 -3.98 4.38 -8.82
CA ARG A 47 -5.09 3.51 -8.40
C ARG A 47 -4.81 2.00 -8.57
N PRO A 48 -4.16 1.55 -9.66
CA PRO A 48 -3.82 0.14 -9.84
C PRO A 48 -2.72 -0.42 -8.93
N PHE A 49 -1.87 0.38 -8.28
CA PHE A 49 -0.79 -0.12 -7.40
C PHE A 49 -1.28 -1.00 -6.24
N ARG A 50 -2.54 -0.81 -5.83
CA ARG A 50 -3.21 -1.62 -4.80
C ARG A 50 -3.67 -2.99 -5.32
N ILE A 51 -3.58 -3.25 -6.61
CA ILE A 51 -4.04 -4.47 -7.30
C ILE A 51 -2.88 -5.18 -7.97
N TYR A 52 -2.03 -4.44 -8.70
CA TYR A 52 -0.86 -4.97 -9.39
C TYR A 52 0.13 -5.62 -8.41
N ASP A 53 0.86 -6.63 -8.90
CA ASP A 53 1.80 -7.46 -8.13
C ASP A 53 1.23 -8.10 -6.86
N GLY A 54 -0.10 -8.27 -6.81
CA GLY A 54 -0.84 -8.86 -5.70
C GLY A 54 -1.68 -7.81 -4.97
N PRO A 55 -2.99 -8.00 -4.81
CA PRO A 55 -3.83 -7.07 -4.07
C PRO A 55 -3.30 -6.79 -2.66
N SER A 56 -3.54 -5.58 -2.13
CA SER A 56 -3.16 -5.21 -0.77
C SER A 56 -3.60 -6.26 0.26
N GLU A 57 -4.77 -6.85 0.08
CA GLU A 57 -5.36 -7.89 0.93
C GLU A 57 -4.53 -9.18 0.93
N VAL A 58 -3.98 -9.57 -0.22
CA VAL A 58 -3.14 -10.77 -0.34
C VAL A 58 -1.83 -10.59 0.43
N HIS A 59 -1.21 -9.41 0.32
CA HIS A 59 -0.01 -9.12 1.10
C HIS A 59 -0.31 -9.02 2.59
N ARG A 60 -1.40 -8.34 3.00
CA ARG A 60 -1.82 -8.28 4.41
C ARG A 60 -2.07 -9.66 4.98
N TRP A 61 -2.74 -10.54 4.23
CA TRP A 61 -2.96 -11.92 4.65
C TRP A 61 -1.65 -12.69 4.79
N ALA A 62 -0.72 -12.56 3.85
CA ALA A 62 0.58 -13.21 3.92
C ALA A 62 1.42 -12.70 5.11
N ILE A 63 1.35 -11.40 5.41
CA ILE A 63 1.96 -10.78 6.60
C ILE A 63 1.33 -11.34 7.87
N ALA A 64 0.00 -11.32 7.98
CA ALA A 64 -0.73 -11.82 9.14
C ALA A 64 -0.44 -13.31 9.41
N ARG A 65 -0.42 -14.13 8.36
CA ARG A 65 -0.06 -15.56 8.46
C ARG A 65 1.34 -15.76 9.00
N ARG A 66 2.32 -14.97 8.56
CA ARG A 66 3.70 -15.03 9.08
C ARG A 66 3.77 -14.56 10.53
N ALA A 67 3.10 -13.46 10.86
CA ALA A 67 3.03 -12.94 12.22
C ALA A 67 2.43 -13.97 13.19
N SER A 68 1.32 -14.64 12.81
CA SER A 68 0.70 -15.70 13.61
C SER A 68 1.67 -16.85 13.90
N ARG A 69 2.39 -17.34 12.88
CA ARG A 69 3.38 -18.42 13.05
C ARG A 69 4.57 -18.01 13.92
N ASN A 70 4.95 -16.74 13.92
CA ASN A 70 6.03 -16.25 14.78
C ASN A 70 5.55 -16.13 16.23
N ALA A 71 4.31 -15.65 16.44
CA ALA A 71 3.70 -15.60 17.77
C ALA A 71 3.56 -16.99 18.39
N GLU A 72 3.16 -18.01 17.61
CA GLU A 72 3.14 -19.42 18.05
C GLU A 72 4.51 -19.95 18.49
N LYS A 73 5.59 -19.39 17.95
CA LYS A 73 6.97 -19.72 18.31
C LYS A 73 7.51 -18.89 19.49
N GLY A 74 6.70 -18.01 20.06
CA GLY A 74 7.12 -17.10 21.13
C GLY A 74 8.04 -15.97 20.65
N LEU A 75 8.15 -15.72 19.34
CA LEU A 75 8.93 -14.63 18.78
C LEU A 75 8.13 -13.32 18.85
N LEU A 76 8.76 -12.26 19.33
CA LEU A 76 8.17 -10.93 19.41
C LEU A 76 8.28 -10.18 18.07
N PRO A 77 7.46 -9.14 17.85
CA PRO A 77 7.66 -8.19 16.76
C PRO A 77 9.07 -7.58 16.85
N GLY A 78 9.95 -7.90 15.90
CA GLY A 78 11.34 -7.43 15.87
C GLY A 78 12.38 -8.55 15.86
N ASP A 79 12.07 -9.73 16.38
CA ASP A 79 13.02 -10.88 16.39
C ASP A 79 13.30 -11.46 15.00
N TRP A 80 12.53 -11.04 14.00
CA TRP A 80 12.55 -11.51 12.61
C TRP A 80 12.90 -10.39 11.61
N MET A 81 13.24 -9.20 12.10
CA MET A 81 13.87 -8.12 11.31
C MET A 81 15.38 -8.22 11.41
#